data_AF-A0A6A6USP6-F1
#
_entry.id   AF-A0A6A6USP6-F1
#
_cell.length_a   1.000
_cell.length_b   1.000
_cell.length_c   1.000
_cell.angle_alpha   90.00
_cell.angle_beta   90.00
_cell.angle_gamma   90.00
#
_symmetry.space_group_name_H-M   'P 1'
#
loop_
_entity.id
_entity.type
_entity.pdbx_description
1 polymer ?
#
loop_
_entity_poly.entity_id
_entity_poly.type
_entity_poly.pdbx_seq_one_letter_code
_entity_poly.pdbx_strand_id
1 'polypeptide(L)'
;MVTTRSAASKAEASKAPAKTKTPANVSRKRKEPDTSEAKSTTTSKRQKTPSKSSSSVVLINRSPVLQLWGACVAHKVHPDLPWSTCLSAGTSVARLCAVAKGKSIGVIEEKDKDEKDSTKKSAKSERLEVMHFKLKKSDMKPAKEELLSKKFGDRYEDVRKVFEESLQSWSSDGLEDLNKAAFHMYEEFRPTVKSGQGGWGKKGELDLDTVRKVVSKA
;
A
#
# COMPACT_ATOMS: atom_id res chain seq x y z
N MET A 1 44.00 46.55 -18.63
CA MET A 1 43.30 45.46 -17.92
C MET A 1 44.17 45.00 -16.76
N VAL A 2 43.56 44.59 -15.65
CA VAL A 2 44.21 44.44 -14.34
C VAL A 2 44.81 43.04 -14.15
N THR A 3 46.01 42.93 -13.57
CA THR A 3 46.40 41.91 -12.57
C THR A 3 47.74 42.32 -11.94
N THR A 4 47.75 42.69 -10.66
CA THR A 4 48.97 42.94 -9.87
C THR A 4 49.33 41.73 -9.01
N ARG A 5 50.63 41.54 -8.75
CA ARG A 5 51.18 40.52 -7.83
C ARG A 5 51.42 41.11 -6.44
N SER A 6 51.04 40.36 -5.40
CA SER A 6 51.70 40.24 -4.08
C SER A 6 50.79 39.45 -3.12
N ALA A 7 51.21 38.80 -2.04
CA ALA A 7 52.44 38.16 -1.60
C ALA A 7 52.18 37.77 -0.12
N ALA A 8 52.36 36.48 0.20
CA ALA A 8 52.48 35.82 1.51
C ALA A 8 52.21 36.56 2.86
N SER A 9 51.51 35.86 3.77
CA SER A 9 52.05 35.51 5.11
C SER A 9 51.28 34.38 5.81
N LYS A 10 51.87 33.81 6.86
CA LYS A 10 51.62 32.46 7.43
C LYS A 10 51.66 32.46 8.96
N ALA A 11 50.67 31.88 9.64
CA ALA A 11 50.64 31.35 11.02
C ALA A 11 49.25 30.68 11.22
N GLU A 12 49.01 29.48 11.76
CA GLU A 12 49.65 28.58 12.75
C GLU A 12 49.25 28.83 14.23
N ALA A 13 49.07 27.73 14.98
CA ALA A 13 48.60 27.55 16.37
C ALA A 13 47.07 27.78 16.61
N SER A 14 46.24 26.83 17.05
CA SER A 14 46.31 25.74 18.07
C SER A 14 45.90 26.15 19.49
N LYS A 15 44.63 25.88 19.89
CA LYS A 15 44.26 25.33 21.21
C LYS A 15 42.77 25.02 21.37
N ALA A 16 42.46 23.79 21.83
CA ALA A 16 41.33 23.53 22.73
C ALA A 16 41.78 23.78 24.19
N PRO A 17 40.90 23.91 25.20
CA PRO A 17 40.35 22.68 25.82
C PRO A 17 38.97 22.80 26.55
N ALA A 18 38.35 21.63 26.80
CA ALA A 18 37.62 21.25 28.03
C ALA A 18 36.36 22.04 28.48
N LYS A 19 35.44 21.52 29.33
CA LYS A 19 35.00 20.17 29.75
C LYS A 19 33.73 20.36 30.61
N THR A 20 32.84 19.35 30.69
CA THR A 20 31.93 19.07 31.84
C THR A 20 30.82 20.11 32.16
N LYS A 21 29.68 19.80 32.82
CA LYS A 21 29.22 18.62 33.60
C LYS A 21 27.74 18.29 33.32
N THR A 22 27.36 17.01 33.44
CA THR A 22 26.01 16.56 33.82
C THR A 22 25.71 16.93 35.28
N PRO A 23 24.46 16.87 35.74
CA PRO A 23 24.23 15.91 36.82
C PRO A 23 22.93 15.11 36.68
N ALA A 24 22.92 13.94 37.30
CA ALA A 24 21.73 13.20 37.66
C ALA A 24 21.62 13.15 39.20
N ASN A 25 20.43 12.78 39.69
CA ASN A 25 20.17 11.90 40.85
C ASN A 25 19.34 12.47 42.04
N VAL A 26 18.65 11.53 42.71
CA VAL A 26 18.07 11.53 44.07
C VAL A 26 16.63 12.05 44.30
N SER A 27 15.66 11.18 43.98
CA SER A 27 14.84 10.41 44.95
C SER A 27 14.23 11.07 46.21
N ARG A 28 12.90 10.95 46.36
CA ARG A 28 12.05 10.82 47.58
C ARG A 28 10.58 10.69 47.14
N LYS A 29 9.62 9.96 47.72
CA LYS A 29 9.47 8.65 48.41
C LYS A 29 8.08 8.68 49.09
N ARG A 30 7.13 7.88 48.56
CA ARG A 30 6.02 7.18 49.28
C ARG A 30 4.86 7.99 49.91
N LYS A 31 3.61 7.67 49.50
CA LYS A 31 2.56 7.07 50.36
C LYS A 31 1.29 6.65 49.58
N GLU A 32 0.97 5.36 49.66
CA GLU A 32 -0.40 4.82 49.83
C GLU A 32 -0.64 4.65 51.35
N PRO A 33 -1.87 4.48 51.90
CA PRO A 33 -3.06 3.75 51.36
C PRO A 33 -4.36 4.62 51.39
N ASP A 34 -5.63 4.15 51.34
CA ASP A 34 -6.22 2.82 51.60
C ASP A 34 -7.58 2.54 50.89
N THR A 35 -8.15 1.38 51.22
CA THR A 35 -9.32 0.62 50.72
C THR A 35 -10.71 1.26 50.98
N SER A 36 -11.66 1.14 50.03
CA SER A 36 -13.02 0.56 50.28
C SER A 36 -13.96 0.52 49.05
N GLU A 37 -14.53 -0.67 48.85
CA GLU A 37 -15.89 -1.03 48.44
C GLU A 37 -16.71 -0.25 47.39
N ALA A 38 -16.97 -0.96 46.29
CA ALA A 38 -18.30 -1.29 45.75
C ALA A 38 -19.37 -0.19 45.53
N LYS A 39 -19.64 0.09 44.24
CA LYS A 39 -21.04 0.02 43.76
C LYS A 39 -21.14 -0.42 42.29
N SER A 40 -22.04 -1.39 42.06
CA SER A 40 -22.37 -1.95 40.74
C SER A 40 -23.26 -1.03 39.90
N THR A 41 -23.49 -1.44 38.64
CA THR A 41 -24.36 -0.82 37.60
C THR A 41 -23.76 0.44 36.95
N THR A 42 -23.76 0.59 35.61
CA THR A 42 -24.79 0.15 34.65
C THR A 42 -24.23 -0.42 33.35
N THR A 43 -24.92 -1.44 32.83
CA THR A 43 -24.75 -2.08 31.53
C THR A 43 -24.55 -1.11 30.36
N SER A 44 -23.51 -1.31 29.57
CA SER A 44 -23.47 -0.80 28.18
C SER A 44 -23.03 -1.90 27.21
N LYS A 45 -23.94 -2.24 26.31
CA LYS A 45 -23.99 -3.48 25.53
C LYS A 45 -23.03 -3.44 24.33
N ARG A 46 -21.73 -3.60 24.56
CA ARG A 46 -20.76 -3.75 23.47
C ARG A 46 -20.99 -5.09 22.76
N GLN A 47 -21.50 -5.03 21.53
CA GLN A 47 -21.74 -6.22 20.70
C GLN A 47 -20.46 -7.05 20.56
N LYS A 48 -20.55 -8.35 20.87
CA LYS A 48 -19.50 -9.32 20.57
C LYS A 48 -19.36 -9.42 19.05
N THR A 49 -18.27 -8.92 18.49
CA THR A 49 -17.75 -9.45 17.22
C THR A 49 -17.26 -10.87 17.49
N PRO A 50 -17.56 -11.87 16.65
CA PRO A 50 -16.99 -13.20 16.80
C PRO A 50 -15.47 -13.11 16.66
N SER A 51 -14.75 -13.86 17.48
CA SER A 51 -13.29 -13.93 17.47
C SER A 51 -12.79 -14.55 16.17
N LYS A 52 -12.43 -13.71 15.18
CA LYS A 52 -11.69 -14.16 13.99
C LYS A 52 -10.35 -14.77 14.43
N SER A 53 -9.97 -15.86 13.80
CA SER A 53 -8.64 -16.44 13.94
C SER A 53 -7.57 -15.43 13.52
N SER A 54 -6.64 -15.08 14.40
CA SER A 54 -5.57 -14.12 14.09
C SER A 54 -4.63 -14.55 12.96
N SER A 55 -4.71 -15.81 12.51
CA SER A 55 -3.97 -16.36 11.37
C SER A 55 -4.44 -15.81 10.01
N SER A 56 -5.73 -15.49 9.83
CA SER A 56 -6.27 -15.02 8.55
C SER A 56 -6.09 -13.51 8.32
N VAL A 57 -5.56 -12.76 9.29
CA VAL A 57 -5.35 -11.31 9.18
C VAL A 57 -3.89 -10.98 8.83
N VAL A 58 -3.68 -10.02 7.92
CA VAL A 58 -2.38 -9.50 7.49
C VAL A 58 -2.36 -7.97 7.59
N LEU A 59 -1.40 -7.40 8.32
CA LEU A 59 -1.28 -5.94 8.49
C LEU A 59 -0.43 -5.30 7.37
N ILE A 60 -1.08 -4.74 6.35
CA ILE A 60 -0.42 -4.29 5.11
C ILE A 60 -1.02 -3.01 4.51
N ASN A 61 -0.23 -2.28 3.72
CA ASN A 61 -0.70 -1.14 2.94
C ASN A 61 -1.64 -1.59 1.82
N ARG A 62 -2.66 -0.78 1.51
CA ARG A 62 -3.59 -1.01 0.37
C ARG A 62 -2.91 -1.18 -0.99
N SER A 63 -1.84 -0.42 -1.26
CA SER A 63 -1.16 -0.46 -2.57
C SER A 63 -0.52 -1.81 -2.90
N PRO A 64 0.34 -2.43 -2.05
CA PRO A 64 0.83 -3.80 -2.26
C PRO A 64 -0.28 -4.83 -2.52
N VAL A 65 -1.41 -4.74 -1.81
CA VAL A 65 -2.56 -5.63 -2.00
C VAL A 65 -3.17 -5.48 -3.39
N LEU A 66 -3.39 -4.24 -3.86
CA LEU A 66 -3.86 -3.98 -5.21
C LEU A 66 -2.87 -4.41 -6.30
N GLN A 67 -1.56 -4.34 -6.03
CA GLN A 67 -0.53 -4.81 -6.95
C GLN A 67 -0.61 -6.33 -7.15
N LEU A 68 -0.69 -7.09 -6.06
CA LEU A 68 -0.81 -8.54 -6.11
C LEU A 68 -2.16 -8.98 -6.69
N TRP A 69 -3.26 -8.39 -6.25
CA TRP A 69 -4.60 -8.69 -6.74
C TRP A 69 -4.72 -8.44 -8.25
N GLY A 70 -4.28 -7.27 -8.72
CA GLY A 70 -4.29 -6.95 -10.15
C GLY A 70 -3.37 -7.87 -10.98
N ALA A 71 -2.30 -8.41 -10.40
CA ALA A 71 -1.47 -9.40 -11.07
C ALA A 71 -2.17 -10.77 -11.17
N CYS A 72 -2.78 -11.25 -10.09
CA CYS A 72 -3.56 -12.50 -10.10
C CYS A 72 -4.75 -12.42 -11.08
N VAL A 73 -5.50 -11.30 -11.09
CA VAL A 73 -6.59 -11.07 -12.06
C VAL A 73 -6.05 -11.00 -13.49
N ALA A 74 -4.95 -10.28 -13.74
CA ALA A 74 -4.34 -10.23 -15.07
C ALA A 74 -3.92 -11.63 -15.57
N HIS A 75 -3.34 -12.45 -14.70
CA HIS A 75 -2.93 -13.83 -15.03
C HIS A 75 -4.13 -14.75 -15.29
N LYS A 76 -5.24 -14.57 -14.55
CA LYS A 76 -6.48 -15.33 -14.76
C LYS A 76 -7.22 -14.95 -16.05
N VAL A 77 -7.26 -13.66 -16.40
CA VAL A 77 -7.96 -13.14 -17.59
C VAL A 77 -7.11 -13.27 -18.87
N HIS A 78 -5.77 -13.21 -18.74
CA HIS A 78 -4.83 -13.27 -19.87
C HIS A 78 -3.78 -14.38 -19.64
N PRO A 79 -4.16 -15.67 -19.72
CA PRO A 79 -3.29 -16.81 -19.39
C PRO A 79 -2.05 -16.94 -20.28
N ASP A 80 -2.08 -16.37 -21.50
CA ASP A 80 -0.93 -16.36 -22.42
C ASP A 80 0.19 -15.38 -22.01
N LEU A 81 -0.07 -14.51 -21.02
CA LEU A 81 0.91 -13.50 -20.59
C LEU A 81 1.82 -14.02 -19.46
N PRO A 82 3.14 -13.77 -19.53
CA PRO A 82 4.04 -14.16 -18.47
C PRO A 82 3.76 -13.37 -17.19
N TRP A 83 3.91 -14.02 -16.04
CA TRP A 83 3.65 -13.45 -14.71
C TRP A 83 4.30 -12.09 -14.46
N SER A 84 5.49 -11.83 -15.01
CA SER A 84 6.17 -10.53 -14.94
C SER A 84 5.39 -9.39 -15.62
N THR A 85 4.64 -9.69 -16.69
CA THR A 85 3.72 -8.74 -17.34
C THR A 85 2.49 -8.50 -16.47
N CYS A 86 1.94 -9.55 -15.85
CA CYS A 86 0.82 -9.45 -14.92
C CYS A 86 1.18 -8.60 -13.68
N LEU A 87 2.36 -8.83 -13.07
CA LEU A 87 2.91 -7.99 -12.00
C LEU A 87 3.08 -6.52 -12.42
N SER A 88 3.53 -6.28 -13.65
CA SER A 88 3.68 -4.95 -14.22
C SER A 88 2.31 -4.28 -14.45
N ALA A 89 1.28 -5.05 -14.78
CA ALA A 89 -0.09 -4.58 -14.95
C ALA A 89 -0.70 -4.17 -13.60
N GLY A 90 -0.69 -5.06 -12.60
CA GLY A 90 -1.13 -4.76 -11.23
C GLY A 90 -0.37 -3.59 -10.60
N THR A 91 0.93 -3.48 -10.85
CA THR A 91 1.75 -2.32 -10.45
C THR A 91 1.28 -1.02 -11.10
N SER A 92 0.90 -1.07 -12.38
CA SER A 92 0.40 0.09 -13.13
C SER A 92 -0.98 0.52 -12.64
N VAL A 93 -1.91 -0.40 -12.41
CA VAL A 93 -3.22 -0.10 -11.80
C VAL A 93 -3.05 0.54 -10.42
N ALA A 94 -2.27 -0.08 -9.54
CA ALA A 94 -2.04 0.47 -8.20
C ALA A 94 -1.40 1.87 -8.22
N ARG A 95 -0.56 2.16 -9.23
CA ARG A 95 0.03 3.48 -9.45
C ARG A 95 -1.02 4.50 -9.91
N LEU A 96 -1.90 4.13 -10.85
CA LEU A 96 -3.01 5.00 -11.31
C LEU A 96 -3.93 5.36 -10.13
N CYS A 97 -4.36 4.38 -9.35
CA CYS A 97 -5.19 4.61 -8.15
C CYS A 97 -4.47 5.46 -7.09
N ALA A 98 -3.15 5.27 -6.89
CA ALA A 98 -2.38 6.09 -5.95
C ALA A 98 -2.25 7.55 -6.39
N VAL A 99 -2.05 7.81 -7.69
CA VAL A 99 -2.01 9.18 -8.24
C VAL A 99 -3.37 9.84 -8.17
N ALA A 100 -4.43 9.16 -8.61
CA ALA A 100 -5.80 9.65 -8.51
C ALA A 100 -6.18 9.97 -7.06
N LYS A 101 -5.85 9.07 -6.11
CA LYS A 101 -6.16 9.31 -4.71
C LYS A 101 -5.34 10.47 -4.11
N GLY A 102 -4.09 10.64 -4.54
CA GLY A 102 -3.23 11.72 -4.05
C GLY A 102 -3.64 13.10 -4.52
N LYS A 103 -4.18 13.22 -5.75
CA LYS A 103 -4.87 14.42 -6.22
C LYS A 103 -6.14 14.69 -5.40
N SER A 104 -6.99 13.68 -5.23
CA SER A 104 -8.26 13.75 -4.47
C SER A 104 -8.12 14.20 -3.00
N ILE A 105 -6.91 14.29 -2.45
CA ILE A 105 -6.62 14.73 -1.08
C ILE A 105 -5.51 15.79 -1.04
N GLY A 106 -5.22 16.46 -2.16
CA GLY A 106 -4.44 17.69 -2.22
C GLY A 106 -2.93 17.58 -1.99
N VAL A 107 -2.32 16.38 -2.03
CA VAL A 107 -0.86 16.21 -1.82
C VAL A 107 -0.11 16.04 -3.14
N ILE A 108 -0.79 15.56 -4.18
CA ILE A 108 -0.28 15.63 -5.55
C ILE A 108 -0.97 16.82 -6.19
N GLU A 109 -0.20 17.85 -6.52
CA GLU A 109 -0.70 19.01 -7.26
C GLU A 109 -1.39 18.57 -8.55
N GLU A 110 -2.56 19.15 -8.80
CA GLU A 110 -3.18 19.09 -10.10
C GLU A 110 -2.41 20.01 -11.03
N LYS A 111 -1.32 19.51 -11.60
CA LYS A 111 -0.80 20.13 -12.82
C LYS A 111 -1.91 20.09 -13.86
N ASP A 112 -2.28 21.27 -14.33
CA ASP A 112 -3.09 21.49 -15.53
C ASP A 112 -2.41 20.78 -16.69
N LYS A 113 -2.80 19.52 -16.87
CA LYS A 113 -2.56 18.81 -18.11
C LYS A 113 -3.76 19.14 -18.96
N ASP A 114 -3.54 20.08 -19.89
CA ASP A 114 -4.41 20.25 -21.05
C ASP A 114 -4.93 18.91 -21.50
N GLU A 115 -6.24 18.85 -21.72
CA GLU A 115 -6.97 17.64 -22.04
C GLU A 115 -6.65 17.19 -23.47
N LYS A 116 -5.43 16.70 -23.68
CA LYS A 116 -5.15 15.72 -24.73
C LYS A 116 -5.49 14.34 -24.20
N ASP A 117 -6.79 14.13 -24.14
CA ASP A 117 -7.39 12.97 -24.79
C ASP A 117 -6.48 12.45 -25.91
N SER A 118 -5.84 11.31 -25.66
CA SER A 118 -5.03 10.59 -26.64
C SER A 118 -5.79 9.41 -27.21
N THR A 119 -7.10 9.60 -27.43
CA THR A 119 -7.93 8.77 -28.34
C THR A 119 -7.59 9.02 -29.82
N LYS A 120 -6.61 9.88 -30.14
CA LYS A 120 -6.00 9.94 -31.47
C LYS A 120 -5.04 8.77 -31.75
N LYS A 121 -5.59 7.78 -32.46
CA LYS A 121 -4.93 6.88 -33.43
C LYS A 121 -3.46 6.50 -33.15
N SER A 122 -3.27 5.52 -32.27
CA SER A 122 -2.16 4.56 -32.38
C SER A 122 -2.76 3.18 -32.65
N ALA A 123 -2.99 2.88 -33.94
CA ALA A 123 -3.21 1.50 -34.35
C ALA A 123 -1.91 0.72 -34.09
N LYS A 124 -2.01 -0.51 -33.56
CA LYS A 124 -0.87 -1.41 -33.27
C LYS A 124 0.00 -1.05 -32.05
N SER A 125 -0.57 -0.49 -30.99
CA SER A 125 -0.03 -0.66 -29.63
C SER A 125 -0.84 -1.69 -28.86
N GLU A 126 -0.19 -2.75 -28.37
CA GLU A 126 -0.82 -3.80 -27.58
C GLU A 126 -1.39 -3.19 -26.28
N ARG A 127 -2.72 -3.21 -26.17
CA ARG A 127 -3.46 -2.73 -25.00
C ARG A 127 -3.91 -3.92 -24.18
N LEU A 128 -3.65 -3.86 -22.88
CA LEU A 128 -4.05 -4.87 -21.91
C LEU A 128 -5.14 -4.28 -21.01
N GLU A 129 -6.27 -4.97 -20.86
CA GLU A 129 -7.36 -4.52 -19.99
C GLU A 129 -7.43 -5.40 -18.73
N VAL A 130 -7.18 -4.80 -17.57
CA VAL A 130 -7.15 -5.48 -16.25
C VAL A 130 -7.96 -4.65 -15.27
N MET A 131 -9.01 -5.23 -14.68
CA MET A 131 -9.92 -4.55 -13.75
C MET A 131 -10.45 -3.23 -14.35
N HIS A 132 -10.97 -3.28 -15.59
CA HIS A 132 -11.33 -2.14 -16.46
C HIS A 132 -10.19 -1.16 -16.86
N PHE A 133 -9.01 -1.23 -16.27
CA PHE A 133 -7.91 -0.32 -16.61
C PHE A 133 -7.30 -0.72 -17.94
N LYS A 134 -7.46 0.16 -18.94
CA LYS A 134 -6.87 0.01 -20.28
C LYS A 134 -5.41 0.48 -20.26
N LEU A 135 -4.49 -0.46 -20.05
CA LEU A 135 -3.05 -0.24 -19.96
C LEU A 135 -2.40 -0.35 -21.33
N LYS A 136 -1.43 0.53 -21.64
CA LYS A 136 -0.53 0.36 -22.78
C LYS A 136 0.72 -0.39 -22.30
N LYS A 137 1.11 -1.47 -22.99
CA LYS A 137 2.28 -2.28 -22.64
C LYS A 137 3.60 -1.48 -22.63
N SER A 138 3.68 -0.41 -23.44
CA SER A 138 4.79 0.56 -23.47
C SER A 138 4.93 1.40 -22.20
N ASP A 139 3.84 1.66 -21.48
CA ASP A 139 3.78 2.60 -20.37
C ASP A 139 3.92 1.88 -19.01
N MET A 140 3.77 0.54 -19.03
CA MET A 140 3.94 -0.35 -17.90
C MET A 140 5.42 -0.47 -17.55
N LYS A 141 5.78 -0.09 -16.32
CA LYS A 141 7.14 -0.30 -15.80
C LYS A 141 7.33 -1.77 -15.40
N PRO A 142 8.50 -2.38 -15.68
CA PRO A 142 8.79 -3.74 -15.24
C PRO A 142 8.72 -3.83 -13.71
N ALA A 143 7.85 -4.71 -13.22
CA ALA A 143 7.72 -5.03 -11.81
C ALA A 143 8.57 -6.25 -11.44
N LYS A 144 9.02 -6.30 -10.19
CA LYS A 144 9.82 -7.37 -9.60
C LYS A 144 9.07 -8.00 -8.44
N GLU A 145 8.90 -9.32 -8.46
CA GLU A 145 8.15 -10.06 -7.46
C GLU A 145 8.79 -9.94 -6.07
N GLU A 146 10.12 -9.92 -6.00
CA GLU A 146 10.89 -9.83 -4.76
C GLU A 146 10.68 -8.49 -4.04
N LEU A 147 10.39 -7.42 -4.79
CA LEU A 147 10.02 -6.11 -4.23
C LEU A 147 8.58 -6.10 -3.71
N LEU A 148 7.71 -6.93 -4.28
CA LEU A 148 6.34 -7.10 -3.85
C LEU A 148 6.27 -7.97 -2.60
N SER A 149 6.86 -9.17 -2.64
CA SER A 149 6.88 -10.13 -1.52
C SER A 149 7.49 -9.52 -0.26
N LYS A 150 8.57 -8.74 -0.38
CA LYS A 150 9.16 -7.97 0.75
C LYS A 150 8.19 -7.02 1.47
N LYS A 151 7.08 -6.58 0.84
CA LYS A 151 6.04 -5.76 1.50
C LYS A 151 5.04 -6.59 2.31
N PHE A 152 4.87 -7.87 1.97
CA PHE A 152 4.03 -8.84 2.69
C PHE A 152 4.83 -9.61 3.74
N GLY A 153 6.14 -9.76 3.55
CA GLY A 153 6.99 -10.64 4.36
C GLY A 153 6.59 -12.10 4.15
N ASP A 154 6.70 -12.89 5.20
CA ASP A 154 6.46 -14.35 5.20
C ASP A 154 5.01 -14.72 4.80
N ARG A 155 4.08 -13.75 4.83
CA ARG A 155 2.68 -13.92 4.41
C ARG A 155 2.46 -13.80 2.89
N TYR A 156 3.49 -13.54 2.08
CA TYR A 156 3.32 -13.30 0.64
C TYR A 156 2.61 -14.47 -0.06
N GLU A 157 3.13 -15.68 0.10
CA GLU A 157 2.60 -16.88 -0.56
C GLU A 157 1.19 -17.21 -0.07
N ASP A 158 0.88 -17.03 1.22
CA ASP A 158 -0.48 -17.18 1.75
C ASP A 158 -1.48 -16.28 1.02
N VAL A 159 -1.17 -14.98 0.89
CA VAL A 159 -2.10 -14.03 0.25
C VAL A 159 -2.21 -14.32 -1.25
N ARG A 160 -1.09 -14.60 -1.92
CA ARG A 160 -1.06 -14.96 -3.33
C ARG A 160 -1.92 -16.20 -3.60
N LYS A 161 -1.72 -17.27 -2.83
CA LYS A 161 -2.48 -18.51 -2.90
C LYS A 161 -3.97 -18.28 -2.66
N VAL A 162 -4.35 -17.50 -1.64
CA VAL A 162 -5.77 -17.14 -1.40
C VAL A 162 -6.37 -16.42 -2.61
N PHE A 163 -5.64 -15.51 -3.25
CA PHE A 163 -6.13 -14.80 -4.44
C PHE A 163 -6.29 -15.75 -5.64
N GLU A 164 -5.29 -16.57 -5.92
CA GLU A 164 -5.32 -17.54 -7.03
C GLU A 164 -6.42 -18.59 -6.83
N GLU A 165 -6.54 -19.19 -5.64
CA GLU A 165 -7.62 -20.13 -5.28
C GLU A 165 -9.00 -19.48 -5.40
N SER A 166 -9.18 -18.24 -4.95
CA SER A 166 -10.48 -17.56 -5.04
C SER A 166 -10.85 -17.24 -6.49
N LEU A 167 -9.87 -17.00 -7.36
CA LEU A 167 -10.07 -16.79 -8.80
C LEU A 167 -10.28 -18.12 -9.57
N GLN A 168 -10.04 -19.29 -8.96
CA GLN A 168 -10.32 -20.57 -9.60
C GLN A 168 -11.83 -20.89 -9.68
N SER A 169 -12.68 -20.31 -8.83
CA SER A 169 -14.14 -20.49 -8.92
C SER A 169 -14.75 -19.83 -10.16
N TRP A 170 -14.03 -18.90 -10.79
CA TRP A 170 -14.47 -18.21 -12.00
C TRP A 170 -14.18 -19.06 -13.24
N SER A 171 -15.22 -19.36 -14.02
CA SER A 171 -15.13 -20.10 -15.28
C SER A 171 -14.59 -19.23 -16.42
N SER A 172 -14.17 -19.88 -17.52
CA SER A 172 -13.49 -19.20 -18.65
C SER A 172 -14.40 -18.27 -19.46
N ASP A 173 -15.71 -18.54 -19.46
CA ASP A 173 -16.77 -17.69 -20.02
C ASP A 173 -17.05 -16.46 -19.15
N GLY A 174 -16.91 -16.57 -17.82
CA GLY A 174 -17.05 -15.47 -16.87
C GLY A 174 -15.86 -14.49 -16.79
N LEU A 175 -14.80 -14.66 -17.59
CA LEU A 175 -13.58 -13.85 -17.48
C LEU A 175 -13.78 -12.37 -17.79
N GLU A 176 -14.71 -12.02 -18.70
CA GLU A 176 -15.01 -10.62 -18.99
C GLU A 176 -15.68 -9.94 -17.79
N ASP A 177 -16.61 -10.63 -17.13
CA ASP A 177 -17.33 -10.13 -15.97
C ASP A 177 -16.46 -10.14 -14.71
N LEU A 178 -15.55 -11.11 -14.55
CA LEU A 178 -14.46 -11.04 -13.57
C LEU A 178 -13.65 -9.75 -13.76
N ASN A 179 -13.26 -9.45 -14.99
CA ASN A 179 -12.50 -8.25 -15.31
C ASN A 179 -13.30 -6.95 -15.06
N LYS A 180 -14.64 -7.03 -15.01
CA LYS A 180 -15.55 -5.93 -14.63
C LYS A 180 -15.93 -5.89 -13.14
N ALA A 181 -15.75 -6.96 -12.38
CA ALA A 181 -16.13 -7.02 -10.97
C ALA A 181 -14.92 -6.91 -10.03
N ALA A 182 -13.74 -7.36 -10.48
CA ALA A 182 -12.55 -7.51 -9.65
C ALA A 182 -12.05 -6.21 -8.98
N PHE A 183 -12.26 -5.02 -9.56
CA PHE A 183 -11.91 -3.78 -8.85
C PHE A 183 -12.82 -3.55 -7.65
N HIS A 184 -14.13 -3.74 -7.81
CA HIS A 184 -15.13 -3.58 -6.75
C HIS A 184 -14.95 -4.64 -5.64
N MET A 185 -14.65 -5.90 -5.99
CA MET A 185 -14.25 -6.92 -5.01
C MET A 185 -13.09 -6.42 -4.12
N TYR A 186 -12.04 -5.87 -4.73
CA TYR A 186 -10.93 -5.28 -3.99
C TYR A 186 -11.37 -4.10 -3.12
N GLU A 187 -12.33 -3.28 -3.55
CA GLU A 187 -12.85 -2.19 -2.72
C GLU A 187 -13.55 -2.66 -1.43
N GLU A 188 -14.12 -3.87 -1.43
CA GLU A 188 -14.74 -4.51 -0.26
C GLU A 188 -13.70 -5.15 0.67
N PHE A 189 -12.72 -5.91 0.16
CA PHE A 189 -11.76 -6.64 1.01
C PHE A 189 -10.48 -5.86 1.36
N ARG A 190 -10.20 -4.73 0.71
CA ARG A 190 -8.94 -3.95 0.88
C ARG A 190 -8.63 -3.61 2.35
N PRO A 191 -7.33 -3.49 2.70
CA PRO A 191 -6.90 -3.12 4.05
C PRO A 191 -7.65 -1.92 4.65
N THR A 192 -8.31 -2.14 5.80
CA THR A 192 -9.10 -1.12 6.48
C THR A 192 -8.19 -0.05 7.11
N VAL A 193 -8.36 1.21 6.71
CA VAL A 193 -7.58 2.36 7.20
C VAL A 193 -8.46 3.60 7.33
N LYS A 194 -7.98 4.63 8.05
CA LYS A 194 -8.68 5.92 8.19
C LYS A 194 -9.00 6.56 6.82
N SER A 195 -10.08 7.33 6.77
CA SER A 195 -10.44 8.13 5.60
C SER A 195 -9.50 9.33 5.39
N GLY A 196 -9.59 9.96 4.22
CA GLY A 196 -8.79 11.14 3.86
C GLY A 196 -7.28 10.90 3.86
N GLN A 197 -6.52 11.96 4.14
CA GLN A 197 -5.06 11.96 4.23
C GLN A 197 -4.54 11.05 5.36
N GLY A 198 -5.29 10.92 6.47
CA GLY A 198 -4.87 10.19 7.67
C GLY A 198 -4.65 8.69 7.50
N GLY A 199 -5.28 8.05 6.50
CA GLY A 199 -5.06 6.65 6.14
C GLY A 199 -4.39 6.43 4.78
N TRP A 200 -3.78 7.45 4.19
CA TRP A 200 -2.92 7.26 3.03
C TRP A 200 -1.55 6.76 3.45
N GLY A 201 -1.04 5.75 2.75
CA GLY A 201 0.28 5.14 3.02
C GLY A 201 0.35 4.33 4.32
N LYS A 202 -0.72 4.30 5.13
CA LYS A 202 -0.83 3.49 6.34
C LYS A 202 -1.14 2.04 6.02
N LYS A 203 -0.69 1.15 6.91
CA LYS A 203 -1.10 -0.25 6.95
C LYS A 203 -2.51 -0.35 7.55
N GLY A 204 -3.27 -1.32 7.05
CA GLY A 204 -4.56 -1.73 7.59
C GLY A 204 -4.64 -3.24 7.68
N GLU A 205 -5.72 -3.75 8.26
CA GLU A 205 -5.99 -5.19 8.32
C GLU A 205 -6.60 -5.66 6.99
N LEU A 206 -5.89 -6.57 6.30
CA LEU A 206 -6.42 -7.43 5.25
C LEU A 206 -6.89 -8.73 5.89
N ASP A 207 -8.12 -9.14 5.64
CA ASP A 207 -8.68 -10.39 6.13
C ASP A 207 -8.90 -11.37 4.97
N LEU A 208 -8.18 -12.49 4.99
CA LEU A 208 -8.19 -13.51 3.95
C LEU A 208 -9.52 -14.30 3.89
N ASP A 209 -10.25 -14.40 5.00
CA ASP A 209 -11.59 -15.01 5.00
C ASP A 209 -12.60 -14.09 4.31
N THR A 210 -12.46 -12.77 4.50
CA THR A 210 -13.24 -11.76 3.77
C THR A 210 -12.93 -11.80 2.27
N VAL A 211 -11.65 -11.95 1.87
CA VAL A 211 -11.28 -12.10 0.45
C VAL A 211 -12.02 -13.27 -0.19
N ARG A 212 -11.88 -14.48 0.38
CA ARG A 212 -12.55 -15.69 -0.14
C ARG A 212 -14.05 -15.47 -0.29
N LYS A 213 -14.69 -14.91 0.74
CA LYS A 213 -16.13 -14.63 0.78
C LYS A 213 -16.60 -13.59 -0.25
N VAL A 214 -15.81 -12.58 -0.57
CA VAL A 214 -16.17 -11.55 -1.56
C VAL A 214 -16.01 -12.09 -2.98
N VAL A 215 -14.90 -12.78 -3.26
CA VAL A 215 -14.57 -13.26 -4.61
C VAL A 215 -15.43 -14.47 -5.01
N SER A 216 -15.88 -15.30 -4.06
CA SER A 216 -16.77 -16.45 -4.30
C SER A 216 -18.27 -16.10 -4.38
N LYS A 217 -18.62 -14.81 -4.39
CA LYS A 217 -20.00 -14.30 -4.26
C LYS A 217 -20.54 -13.61 -5.51
N ALA A 218 -19.68 -13.37 -6.47
CA ALA A 218 -19.95 -12.79 -7.77
C ALA A 218 -19.69 -13.85 -8.85
#